data_AF-A0A944X8I5-F1
#
_entry.id   AF-A0A944X8I5-F1
#
_cell.length_a   1.000
_cell.length_b   1.000
_cell.length_c   1.000
_cell.angle_alpha   90.00
_cell.angle_beta   90.00
_cell.angle_gamma   90.00
#
_symmetry.space_group_name_H-M   'P 1'
#
loop_
_entity.id
_entity.type
_entity.pdbx_description
1 polymer ?
#
loop_
_entity_poly.entity_id
_entity_poly.type
_entity_poly.pdbx_seq_one_letter_code
_entity_poly.pdbx_strand_id
1 'polypeptide(L)'
;MESTLVPVACMLLLAGFVAVIVHPILTTRQAWVRPSNLARSRLELTEQKEQLYSSIRELEFDHSLGKVSDTDFETLRVDLESQAVTTLRRLDGLQTTATPDEADLTARIETDLQTVSPPATAATTPAVAKFCSSCGAARQPVHKFCAQCGGAFGDTSAA
;
A
#
# COMPACT_ATOMS: atom_id res chain seq x y z
N MET A 1 -51.37 -39.55 19.43
CA MET A 1 -51.12 -38.32 18.65
C MET A 1 -49.80 -37.65 19.07
N GLU A 2 -49.41 -37.73 20.34
CA GLU A 2 -48.13 -37.17 20.83
C GLU A 2 -46.89 -37.91 20.29
N SER A 3 -46.98 -39.22 20.09
CA SER A 3 -45.88 -40.07 19.58
C SER A 3 -45.46 -39.79 18.14
N THR A 4 -46.35 -39.26 17.30
CA THR A 4 -46.04 -38.87 15.92
C THR A 4 -45.59 -37.41 15.81
N LEU A 5 -45.81 -36.61 16.85
CA LEU A 5 -45.50 -35.18 16.88
C LEU A 5 -43.99 -34.94 17.10
N VAL A 6 -43.39 -35.74 17.98
CA VAL A 6 -41.94 -35.71 18.27
C VAL A 6 -41.07 -36.01 17.02
N PRO A 7 -41.29 -37.09 16.24
CA PRO A 7 -40.44 -37.36 15.08
C PRO A 7 -40.61 -36.32 13.97
N VAL A 8 -41.82 -35.75 13.81
CA VAL A 8 -42.08 -34.67 12.84
C VAL A 8 -41.34 -33.39 13.24
N ALA A 9 -41.36 -33.03 14.52
CA ALA A 9 -40.61 -31.89 15.03
C ALA A 9 -39.08 -32.08 14.83
N CYS A 10 -38.55 -33.27 15.09
CA CYS A 10 -37.14 -33.59 14.84
C CYS A 10 -36.78 -33.50 13.35
N MET A 11 -37.63 -34.01 12.46
CA MET A 11 -37.45 -33.91 11.01
C MET A 11 -37.40 -32.46 10.54
N LEU A 12 -38.31 -31.60 11.04
CA LEU A 12 -38.36 -30.18 10.67
C LEU A 12 -37.14 -29.41 11.19
N LEU A 13 -36.67 -29.71 12.41
CA LEU A 13 -35.46 -29.10 12.96
C LEU A 13 -34.21 -29.52 12.18
N LEU A 14 -34.08 -30.80 11.83
CA LEU A 14 -32.98 -31.28 11.00
C LEU A 14 -33.02 -30.68 9.61
N ALA A 15 -34.18 -30.62 8.96
CA ALA A 15 -34.34 -30.00 7.66
C ALA A 15 -34.01 -28.50 7.69
N GLY A 16 -34.44 -27.78 8.72
CA GLY A 16 -34.11 -26.37 8.93
C GLY A 16 -32.61 -26.15 9.15
N PHE A 17 -31.96 -26.98 9.98
CA PHE A 17 -30.52 -26.92 10.22
C PHE A 17 -29.72 -27.21 8.94
N VAL A 18 -30.11 -28.23 8.19
CA VAL A 18 -29.53 -28.54 6.88
C VAL A 18 -29.76 -27.39 5.91
N ALA A 19 -30.95 -26.80 5.86
CA ALA A 19 -31.23 -25.64 5.02
C ALA A 19 -30.36 -24.44 5.40
N VAL A 20 -30.17 -24.15 6.68
CA VAL A 20 -29.29 -23.05 7.16
C VAL A 20 -27.83 -23.30 6.79
N ILE A 21 -27.37 -24.55 6.73
CA ILE A 21 -25.99 -24.89 6.31
C ILE A 21 -25.85 -24.89 4.78
N VAL A 22 -26.87 -25.38 4.06
CA VAL A 22 -26.83 -25.52 2.60
C VAL A 22 -27.17 -24.22 1.89
N HIS A 23 -27.97 -23.35 2.50
CA HIS A 23 -28.33 -22.04 1.98
C HIS A 23 -27.11 -21.16 1.71
N PRO A 24 -26.15 -20.94 2.65
CA PRO A 24 -24.95 -20.19 2.34
C PRO A 24 -24.14 -20.87 1.25
N ILE A 25 -24.04 -22.20 1.19
CA ILE A 25 -23.33 -22.90 0.10
C ILE A 25 -23.97 -22.65 -1.28
N LEU A 26 -25.30 -22.56 -1.36
CA LEU A 26 -26.03 -22.31 -2.60
C LEU A 26 -26.03 -20.83 -2.99
N THR A 27 -26.16 -19.92 -2.03
CA THR A 27 -26.17 -18.45 -2.28
C THR A 27 -24.77 -17.88 -2.43
N THR A 28 -23.78 -18.43 -1.72
CA THR A 28 -22.35 -18.14 -1.92
C THR A 28 -21.71 -19.02 -2.99
N ARG A 29 -22.48 -19.56 -3.96
CA ARG A 29 -21.89 -20.10 -5.20
C ARG A 29 -21.09 -19.05 -6.00
N GLN A 30 -21.17 -17.77 -5.64
CA GLN A 30 -20.25 -16.73 -6.10
C GLN A 30 -18.93 -16.63 -5.29
N ALA A 31 -18.78 -17.34 -4.17
CA ALA A 31 -17.57 -17.43 -3.35
C ALA A 31 -16.72 -18.68 -3.64
N TRP A 32 -17.25 -19.67 -4.37
CA TRP A 32 -16.41 -20.59 -5.16
C TRP A 32 -15.90 -19.86 -6.41
N VAL A 33 -15.25 -18.71 -6.19
CA VAL A 33 -14.40 -18.09 -7.20
C VAL A 33 -13.27 -19.09 -7.41
N ARG A 34 -13.41 -19.93 -8.43
CA ARG A 34 -12.28 -20.60 -9.06
C ARG A 34 -11.21 -19.52 -9.15
N PRO A 35 -10.07 -19.63 -8.43
CA PRO A 35 -9.14 -18.53 -8.29
C PRO A 35 -8.91 -18.01 -9.70
N SER A 36 -9.32 -16.76 -9.93
CA SER A 36 -9.24 -16.17 -11.25
C SER A 36 -7.80 -16.33 -11.73
N ASN A 37 -7.58 -16.45 -13.03
CA ASN A 37 -6.20 -16.57 -13.54
C ASN A 37 -5.30 -15.44 -12.95
N LEU A 38 -5.89 -14.26 -12.68
CA LEU A 38 -5.28 -13.15 -11.96
C LEU A 38 -4.85 -13.48 -10.52
N ALA A 39 -5.71 -14.12 -9.72
CA ALA A 39 -5.37 -14.51 -8.34
C ALA A 39 -4.24 -15.55 -8.31
N ARG A 40 -4.23 -16.49 -9.26
CA ARG A 40 -3.13 -17.45 -9.41
C ARG A 40 -1.83 -16.78 -9.84
N SER A 41 -1.87 -15.93 -10.86
CA SER A 41 -0.68 -15.19 -11.31
C SER A 41 -0.13 -14.27 -10.23
N ARG A 42 -1.00 -13.67 -9.41
CA ARG A 42 -0.57 -12.86 -8.25
C ARG A 42 0.14 -13.71 -7.20
N LEU A 43 -0.38 -14.90 -6.89
CA LEU A 43 0.25 -15.82 -5.95
C LEU A 43 1.65 -16.23 -6.45
N GLU A 44 1.74 -16.69 -7.70
CA GLU A 44 3.00 -17.13 -8.33
C GLU A 44 4.06 -16.01 -8.32
N LEU A 45 3.68 -14.79 -8.69
CA LEU A 45 4.62 -13.65 -8.65
C LEU A 45 5.02 -13.28 -7.21
N THR A 46 4.13 -13.49 -6.23
CA THR A 46 4.46 -13.24 -4.81
C THR A 46 5.46 -14.26 -4.30
N GLU A 47 5.27 -15.53 -4.63
CA GLU A 47 6.23 -16.61 -4.32
C GLU A 47 7.58 -16.34 -4.99
N GLN A 48 7.58 -15.93 -6.27
CA GLN A 48 8.80 -15.57 -6.99
C GLN A 48 9.55 -14.39 -6.33
N LYS A 49 8.81 -13.38 -5.84
CA LYS A 49 9.39 -12.26 -5.09
C LYS A 49 10.08 -12.74 -3.81
N GLU A 50 9.41 -13.59 -3.02
CA GLU A 50 9.97 -14.13 -1.78
C GLU A 50 11.24 -14.95 -2.03
N GLN A 51 11.24 -15.76 -3.10
CA GLN A 51 12.41 -16.53 -3.51
C GLN A 51 13.58 -15.63 -3.94
N LEU A 52 13.34 -14.58 -4.72
CA LEU A 52 14.39 -13.63 -5.11
C LEU A 52 14.97 -12.91 -3.90
N TYR A 53 14.13 -12.51 -2.94
CA TYR A 53 14.59 -11.86 -1.71
C TYR A 53 15.38 -12.81 -0.82
N SER A 54 14.97 -14.08 -0.71
CA SER A 54 15.78 -15.06 0.03
C SER A 54 17.13 -15.28 -0.64
N SER A 55 17.17 -15.31 -1.98
CA SER A 55 18.41 -15.45 -2.75
C SER A 55 19.37 -14.27 -2.54
N ILE A 56 18.87 -13.04 -2.55
CA ILE A 56 19.69 -11.84 -2.27
C ILE A 56 20.23 -11.90 -0.85
N ARG A 57 19.40 -12.29 0.12
CA ARG A 57 19.81 -12.41 1.52
C ARG A 57 20.87 -13.48 1.74
N GLU A 58 20.75 -14.62 1.07
CA GLU A 58 21.76 -15.68 1.13
C GLU A 58 23.08 -15.22 0.47
N LEU A 59 23.01 -14.51 -0.66
CA LEU A 59 24.18 -13.96 -1.33
C LEU A 59 24.93 -12.96 -0.43
N GLU A 60 24.21 -12.07 0.25
CA GLU A 60 24.77 -11.12 1.21
C GLU A 60 25.39 -11.83 2.42
N PHE A 61 24.75 -12.92 2.88
CA PHE A 61 25.30 -13.75 3.93
C PHE A 61 26.61 -14.43 3.50
N ASP A 62 26.64 -15.06 2.33
CA ASP A 62 27.85 -15.71 1.81
C ASP A 62 29.00 -14.72 1.55
N HIS A 63 28.69 -13.49 1.12
CA HIS A 63 29.66 -12.39 1.03
C HIS A 63 30.20 -11.99 2.39
N SER A 64 29.33 -11.83 3.40
CA SER A 64 29.74 -11.51 4.78
C SER A 64 30.64 -12.58 5.41
N LEU A 65 30.48 -13.84 4.97
CA LEU A 65 31.33 -14.96 5.36
C LEU A 65 32.64 -15.05 4.55
N GLY A 66 32.84 -14.18 3.55
CA GLY A 66 34.02 -14.19 2.69
C GLY A 66 34.08 -15.36 1.69
N LYS A 67 32.95 -16.04 1.43
CA LYS A 67 32.89 -17.15 0.46
C LYS A 67 32.81 -16.67 -0.99
N VAL A 68 32.37 -15.43 -1.20
CA VAL A 68 32.16 -14.81 -2.51
C VAL A 68 33.06 -13.59 -2.62
N SER A 69 33.69 -13.39 -3.78
CA SER A 69 34.53 -12.21 -4.03
C SER A 69 33.66 -10.95 -4.19
N ASP A 70 34.20 -9.77 -3.87
CA ASP A 70 33.46 -8.50 -4.02
C ASP A 70 32.97 -8.28 -5.47
N THR A 71 33.78 -8.68 -6.45
CA THR A 71 33.45 -8.54 -7.87
C THR A 71 32.31 -9.46 -8.30
N ASP A 72 32.29 -10.70 -7.79
CA ASP A 72 31.23 -11.65 -8.11
C ASP A 72 29.93 -11.25 -7.39
N PHE A 73 30.04 -10.81 -6.13
CA PHE A 73 28.92 -10.34 -5.34
C PHE A 73 28.16 -9.21 -6.04
N GLU A 74 28.85 -8.15 -6.47
CA GLU A 74 28.20 -7.02 -7.14
C GLU A 74 27.52 -7.43 -8.45
N THR A 75 28.15 -8.33 -9.21
CA THR A 75 27.59 -8.82 -10.48
C THR A 75 26.31 -9.62 -10.24
N LEU A 76 26.33 -10.56 -9.29
CA LEU A 76 25.18 -11.40 -8.92
C LEU A 76 24.05 -10.57 -8.28
N ARG A 77 24.41 -9.59 -7.44
CA ARG A 77 23.48 -8.69 -6.77
C ARG A 77 22.69 -7.87 -7.78
N VAL A 78 23.37 -7.22 -8.73
CA VAL A 78 22.72 -6.39 -9.75
C VAL A 78 21.75 -7.23 -10.59
N ASP A 79 22.13 -8.45 -10.96
CA ASP A 79 21.25 -9.35 -11.71
C ASP A 79 20.00 -9.73 -10.90
N LEU A 80 20.15 -10.18 -9.65
CA LEU A 80 19.03 -10.54 -8.78
C LEU A 80 18.11 -9.35 -8.47
N GLU A 81 18.67 -8.17 -8.22
CA GLU A 81 17.89 -6.93 -8.01
C GLU A 81 17.10 -6.57 -9.27
N SER A 82 17.69 -6.71 -10.46
CA SER A 82 16.99 -6.44 -11.73
C SER A 82 15.79 -7.39 -11.94
N GLN A 83 15.94 -8.66 -11.57
CA GLN A 83 14.86 -9.66 -11.61
C GLN A 83 13.77 -9.31 -10.58
N ALA A 84 14.15 -8.91 -9.37
CA ALA A 84 13.21 -8.51 -8.32
C ALA A 84 12.37 -7.28 -8.73
N VAL A 85 13.00 -6.25 -9.30
CA VAL A 85 12.29 -5.06 -9.82
C VAL A 85 11.30 -5.45 -10.92
N THR A 86 11.69 -6.36 -11.80
CA THR A 86 10.80 -6.84 -12.89
C THR A 86 9.58 -7.57 -12.34
N THR A 87 9.76 -8.45 -11.34
CA THR A 87 8.67 -9.17 -10.67
C THR A 87 7.74 -8.23 -9.91
N LEU A 88 8.29 -7.22 -9.23
CA LEU A 88 7.50 -6.19 -8.53
C LEU A 88 6.62 -5.40 -9.49
N ARG A 89 7.15 -4.92 -10.62
CA ARG A 89 6.33 -4.20 -11.62
C ARG A 89 5.17 -5.03 -12.14
N ARG A 90 5.37 -6.34 -12.31
CA ARG A 90 4.29 -7.26 -12.73
C ARG A 90 3.23 -7.38 -11.65
N LEU A 91 3.62 -7.45 -10.37
CA LEU A 91 2.68 -7.44 -9.25
C LEU A 91 1.88 -6.14 -9.18
N ASP A 92 2.53 -4.99 -9.34
CA ASP A 92 1.87 -3.68 -9.30
C ASP A 92 0.84 -3.53 -10.43
N GLY A 93 1.17 -4.00 -11.64
CA GLY A 93 0.23 -4.04 -12.77
C GLY A 93 -1.02 -4.89 -12.51
N LEU A 94 -0.86 -6.02 -11.78
CA LEU A 94 -2.00 -6.84 -11.37
C LEU A 94 -2.84 -6.19 -10.26
N GLN A 95 -2.22 -5.40 -9.37
CA GLN A 95 -2.93 -4.69 -8.30
C GLN A 95 -3.81 -3.57 -8.84
N THR A 96 -3.31 -2.77 -9.79
CA THR A 96 -4.08 -1.70 -10.45
C THR A 96 -5.36 -2.21 -11.12
N THR A 97 -5.37 -3.47 -11.58
CA THR A 97 -6.51 -4.06 -12.29
C THR A 97 -7.54 -4.70 -11.34
N ALA A 98 -7.19 -4.93 -10.06
CA ALA A 98 -7.93 -5.83 -9.19
C ALA A 98 -8.97 -5.16 -8.27
N THR A 99 -8.96 -3.84 -8.10
CA THR A 99 -9.81 -3.19 -7.09
C THR A 99 -10.37 -1.85 -7.59
N PRO A 100 -11.69 -1.75 -7.84
CA PRO A 100 -12.36 -0.47 -8.08
C PRO A 100 -12.16 0.55 -6.95
N ASP A 101 -11.94 0.05 -5.73
CA ASP A 101 -11.78 0.85 -4.50
C ASP A 101 -10.41 1.56 -4.41
N GLU A 102 -9.32 0.90 -4.85
CA GLU A 102 -7.99 1.51 -4.90
C GLU A 102 -7.89 2.62 -5.96
N ALA A 103 -8.64 2.48 -7.06
CA ALA A 103 -8.72 3.52 -8.08
C ALA A 103 -9.43 4.78 -7.55
N ASP A 104 -10.51 4.61 -6.76
CA ASP A 104 -11.20 5.72 -6.08
C ASP A 104 -10.31 6.38 -5.02
N LEU A 105 -9.58 5.57 -4.23
CA LEU A 105 -8.61 6.07 -3.25
C LEU A 105 -7.48 6.87 -3.90
N THR A 106 -6.92 6.37 -5.02
CA THR A 106 -5.86 7.07 -5.76
C THR A 106 -6.38 8.38 -6.37
N ALA A 107 -7.59 8.38 -6.93
CA ALA A 107 -8.23 9.58 -7.45
C ALA A 107 -8.50 10.64 -6.36
N ARG A 108 -8.91 10.19 -5.16
CA ARG A 108 -9.06 11.08 -3.99
C ARG A 108 -7.73 11.67 -3.53
N ILE A 109 -6.67 10.87 -3.46
CA ILE A 109 -5.33 11.38 -3.11
C ILE A 109 -4.85 12.42 -4.12
N GLU A 110 -5.05 12.19 -5.42
CA GLU A 110 -4.66 13.15 -6.46
C GLU A 110 -5.47 14.45 -6.38
N THR A 111 -6.76 14.35 -6.08
CA THR A 111 -7.63 15.51 -5.85
C THR A 111 -7.16 16.32 -4.64
N ASP A 112 -6.82 15.66 -3.53
CA ASP A 112 -6.33 16.30 -2.32
C ASP A 112 -4.99 17.02 -2.57
N LEU A 113 -4.07 16.41 -3.34
CA LEU A 113 -2.79 17.04 -3.70
C LEU A 113 -2.97 18.30 -4.55
N GLN A 114 -3.93 18.32 -5.47
CA GLN A 114 -4.25 19.51 -6.28
C GLN A 114 -4.82 20.65 -5.43
N THR A 115 -5.58 20.33 -4.38
CA THR A 115 -6.11 21.36 -3.45
C THR A 115 -5.06 21.89 -2.47
N VAL A 116 -3.99 21.13 -2.20
CA VAL A 116 -2.90 21.51 -1.28
C VAL A 116 -1.76 22.25 -2.00
N SER A 117 -1.68 22.19 -3.33
CA SER A 117 -0.70 22.97 -4.09
C SER A 117 -1.05 24.47 -3.99
N PRO A 118 -0.21 25.33 -3.38
CA PRO A 118 -0.50 26.74 -3.28
C PRO A 118 -0.56 27.34 -4.69
N PRO A 119 -1.44 28.33 -4.94
CA PRO A 119 -1.47 29.01 -6.23
C PRO A 119 -0.09 29.63 -6.46
N ALA A 120 0.50 29.30 -7.61
CA ALA A 120 1.66 29.99 -8.16
C ALA A 120 1.27 31.45 -8.48
N THR A 121 1.09 32.24 -7.44
CA THR A 121 0.69 33.64 -7.55
C THR A 121 1.97 34.45 -7.59
N ALA A 122 2.29 34.89 -8.80
CA ALA A 122 3.00 36.10 -9.15
C ALA A 122 3.98 36.66 -8.10
N ALA A 123 5.27 36.54 -8.43
CA ALA A 123 6.36 37.29 -7.84
C ALA A 123 6.05 38.80 -7.82
N THR A 124 5.70 39.32 -6.65
CA THR A 124 5.99 40.70 -6.27
C THR A 124 6.86 40.58 -5.04
N THR A 125 8.19 40.64 -5.22
CA THR A 125 9.17 40.46 -4.14
C THR A 125 9.05 41.60 -3.13
N PRO A 126 8.53 41.40 -1.90
CA PRO A 126 8.83 42.30 -0.80
C PRO A 126 10.24 41.95 -0.32
N ALA A 127 11.04 42.93 0.10
CA ALA A 127 12.36 42.66 0.68
C ALA A 127 12.21 41.73 1.91
N VAL A 128 12.55 40.44 1.73
CA VAL A 128 12.39 39.41 2.76
C VAL A 128 13.42 39.67 3.86
N ALA A 129 12.95 39.88 5.09
CA ALA A 129 13.83 40.04 6.25
C ALA A 129 14.75 38.80 6.38
N LYS A 130 16.07 39.03 6.50
CA LYS A 130 17.08 37.95 6.60
C LYS A 130 17.03 37.18 7.94
N PHE A 131 16.34 37.72 8.94
CA PHE A 131 16.25 37.16 10.29
C PHE A 131 14.82 37.15 10.81
N CYS A 132 14.53 36.23 11.72
CA CYS A 132 13.26 36.16 12.45
C CYS A 132 13.12 37.31 13.43
N SER A 133 12.02 38.06 13.35
CA SER A 133 11.70 39.14 14.29
C SER A 133 11.37 38.65 15.70
N SER A 134 10.94 37.39 15.86
CA SER A 134 10.54 36.84 17.15
C SER A 134 11.69 36.25 17.96
N CYS A 135 12.73 35.71 17.32
CA CYS A 135 13.81 35.00 18.02
C CYS A 135 15.21 35.22 17.43
N GLY A 136 15.36 36.05 16.38
CA GLY A 136 16.65 36.44 15.82
C GLY A 136 17.35 35.40 14.93
N ALA A 137 16.81 34.19 14.79
CA ALA A 137 17.40 33.15 13.93
C ALA A 137 17.40 33.55 12.44
N ALA A 138 18.41 33.10 11.69
CA ALA A 138 18.50 33.34 10.25
C ALA A 138 17.33 32.66 9.50
N ARG A 139 16.66 33.41 8.62
CA ARG A 139 15.53 32.91 7.84
C ARG A 139 16.04 32.17 6.60
N GLN A 140 15.57 30.94 6.39
CA GLN A 140 15.69 30.32 5.08
C GLN A 140 14.51 30.75 4.18
N PRO A 141 14.76 31.09 2.91
CA PRO A 141 13.72 31.62 2.02
C PRO A 141 12.57 30.65 1.75
N VAL A 142 12.79 29.34 1.91
CA VAL A 142 11.80 28.28 1.64
C VAL A 142 10.85 28.06 2.83
N HIS A 143 11.25 28.43 4.06
CA HIS A 143 10.44 28.16 5.24
C HIS A 143 9.42 29.29 5.49
N LYS A 144 8.14 28.90 5.64
CA LYS A 144 7.04 29.78 6.05
C LYS A 144 7.06 30.09 7.56
N PHE A 145 7.75 29.27 8.35
CA PHE A 145 7.88 29.39 9.80
C PHE A 145 9.35 29.30 10.24
N CYS A 146 9.69 29.89 11.37
CA CYS A 146 11.03 29.82 11.93
C CYS A 146 11.32 28.44 12.53
N ALA A 147 12.39 27.78 12.08
CA ALA A 147 12.78 26.44 12.58
C ALA A 147 13.21 26.43 14.06
N GLN A 148 13.61 27.58 14.61
CA GLN A 148 14.12 27.67 15.99
C GLN A 148 13.03 27.98 17.03
N CYS A 149 12.04 28.79 16.67
CA CYS A 149 11.03 29.28 17.62
C CYS A 149 9.58 29.10 17.13
N GLY A 150 9.35 28.53 15.95
CA GLY A 150 8.02 28.27 15.40
C GLY A 150 7.25 29.51 14.92
N GLY A 151 7.78 30.72 15.11
CA GLY A 151 7.12 31.96 14.69
C GLY A 151 6.89 32.00 13.17
N ALA A 152 5.66 32.31 12.76
CA ALA A 152 5.32 32.50 11.36
C ALA A 152 5.98 33.77 10.81
N PHE A 153 6.57 33.70 9.62
CA PHE A 153 7.04 34.89 8.91
C PHE A 153 5.85 35.49 8.17
N GLY A 154 5.08 36.33 8.87
CA GLY A 154 3.74 36.73 8.46
C GLY A 154 3.66 37.36 7.07
N ASP A 155 2.63 36.95 6.32
CA ASP A 155 1.73 37.86 5.63
C ASP A 155 0.71 38.32 6.69
N THR A 156 0.97 39.41 7.39
CA THR A 156 0.00 39.98 8.34
C THR A 156 -1.12 40.66 7.56
N SER A 157 -2.23 39.95 7.36
CA SER A 157 -3.55 40.54 7.05
C SER A 157 -4.65 39.70 7.70
N ALA A 158 -4.75 39.79 9.03
CA ALA A 158 -5.98 39.55 9.76
C ALA A 158 -6.25 40.83 10.57
N ALA A 159 -7.11 41.68 10.00
CA ALA A 159 -7.88 42.69 10.70
C ALA A 159 -9.35 42.38 10.42
#